data_AF-A0AA43C5M5-F1
#
_entry.id   AF-A0AA43C5M5-F1
#
_cell.length_a   1.000
_cell.length_b   1.000
_cell.length_c   1.000
_cell.angle_alpha   90.00
_cell.angle_beta   90.00
_cell.angle_gamma   90.00
#
_symmetry.space_group_name_H-M   'P 1'
#
loop_
_entity.id
_entity.type
_entity.pdbx_description
1 polymer ?
#
loop_
_entity_poly.entity_id
_entity_poly.type
_entity_poly.pdbx_seq_one_letter_code
_entity_poly.pdbx_strand_id
1 'polypeptide(L)'
;MPDRDPQTESPPLYFFPDRPVTETEARRMLTAGSPDERAKVISHLLRYAEWDDIWRYVSREEVRESFAELDLPESLRRAWARMLKIEAVLS
;
A
#
# COMPACT_ATOMS: atom_id res chain seq x y z
N MET A 1 -2.33 36.51 13.21
CA MET A 1 -1.39 35.39 13.04
C MET A 1 -2.25 34.14 12.99
N PRO A 2 -2.24 33.33 11.91
CA PRO A 2 -3.04 32.12 11.89
C PRO A 2 -2.44 31.10 12.86
N ASP A 3 -3.31 30.54 13.68
CA ASP A 3 -3.10 29.36 14.51
C ASP A 3 -2.68 28.22 13.57
N ARG A 4 -1.42 27.81 13.66
CA ARG A 4 -0.91 26.69 12.86
C ARG A 4 -1.09 25.47 13.74
N ASP A 5 -2.26 24.84 13.66
CA ASP A 5 -2.51 23.54 14.27
C ASP A 5 -1.31 22.62 13.97
N PRO A 6 -0.61 22.09 14.98
CA PRO A 6 0.36 21.03 14.78
C PRO A 6 -0.43 19.74 14.52
N GLN A 7 -1.07 19.63 13.36
CA GLN A 7 -1.61 18.37 12.90
C GLN A 7 -0.43 17.47 12.57
N THR A 8 0.08 16.79 13.61
CA THR A 8 0.74 15.49 13.57
C THR A 8 1.61 15.31 12.33
N GLU A 9 2.82 15.86 12.37
CA GLU A 9 3.85 15.64 11.35
C GLU A 9 4.32 14.18 11.41
N SER A 10 3.46 13.24 11.02
CA SER A 10 3.87 11.86 10.77
C SER A 10 4.93 11.92 9.66
N PRO A 11 6.12 11.35 9.89
CA PRO A 11 7.19 11.41 8.90
C PRO A 11 6.70 10.82 7.58
N PRO A 12 7.16 11.37 6.44
CA PRO A 12 6.84 10.80 5.14
C PRO A 12 7.33 9.36 5.08
N LEU A 13 6.49 8.50 4.54
CA LEU A 13 6.74 7.08 4.39
C LEU A 13 7.85 6.87 3.37
N TYR A 14 8.92 6.19 3.78
CA TYR A 14 10.10 5.94 2.96
C TYR A 14 9.79 5.15 1.67
N PHE A 15 8.69 4.40 1.66
CA PHE A 15 8.24 3.59 0.53
C PHE A 15 7.46 4.38 -0.55
N PHE A 16 7.34 5.70 -0.39
CA PHE A 16 6.89 6.60 -1.44
C PHE A 16 8.04 7.49 -1.94
N PRO A 17 8.83 7.02 -2.93
CA PRO A 17 9.94 7.81 -3.47
C PRO A 17 9.47 8.97 -4.36
N ASP A 18 8.29 8.86 -4.96
CA ASP A 18 7.76 9.84 -5.92
C ASP A 18 7.24 11.11 -5.23
N ARG A 19 6.63 10.95 -4.05
CA ARG A 19 6.07 12.05 -3.27
C ARG A 19 6.09 11.78 -1.76
N PRO A 20 6.27 12.81 -0.92
CA PRO A 20 6.21 12.67 0.52
C PRO A 20 4.75 12.40 0.96
N VAL A 21 4.40 11.13 1.13
CA VAL A 21 3.09 10.68 1.66
C VAL A 21 3.26 10.32 3.12
N THR A 22 2.44 10.90 3.99
CA THR A 22 2.44 10.55 5.42
C THR A 22 1.59 9.30 5.68
N GLU A 23 1.79 8.63 6.82
CA GLU A 23 0.95 7.49 7.22
C GLU A 23 -0.55 7.83 7.21
N THR A 24 -0.92 9.01 7.71
CA THR A 24 -2.31 9.45 7.77
C THR A 24 -2.92 9.62 6.39
N GLU A 25 -2.14 10.13 5.44
CA GLU A 25 -2.59 10.30 4.06
C GLU A 25 -2.71 8.93 3.36
N ALA A 26 -1.72 8.05 3.52
CA ALA A 26 -1.79 6.69 2.98
C ALA A 26 -3.03 5.95 3.51
N ARG A 27 -3.32 6.05 4.81
CA ARG A 27 -4.53 5.47 5.42
C ARG A 27 -5.81 6.11 4.89
N ARG A 28 -5.84 7.43 4.69
CA ARG A 28 -6.99 8.10 4.06
C ARG A 28 -7.23 7.59 2.66
N MET A 29 -6.19 7.45 1.84
CA MET A 29 -6.30 6.90 0.49
C MET A 29 -6.72 5.42 0.50
N LEU A 30 -6.28 4.64 1.49
CA LEU A 30 -6.69 3.25 1.65
C LEU A 30 -8.17 3.12 2.04
N THR A 31 -8.68 3.98 2.93
CA THR A 31 -10.05 3.86 3.47
C THR A 31 -11.09 4.65 2.68
N ALA A 32 -10.73 5.83 2.18
CA ALA A 32 -11.63 6.79 1.53
C ALA A 32 -11.26 7.07 0.07
N GLY A 33 -10.12 6.58 -0.41
CA GLY A 33 -9.69 6.73 -1.79
C GLY A 33 -10.39 5.75 -2.73
N SER A 34 -10.31 6.06 -4.02
CA SER A 34 -10.83 5.21 -5.10
C SER A 34 -10.06 3.88 -5.18
N PRO A 35 -10.63 2.80 -5.75
CA PRO A 35 -9.92 1.53 -5.92
C PRO A 35 -8.56 1.68 -6.63
N ASP A 36 -8.46 2.58 -7.62
CA ASP A 36 -7.20 2.93 -8.29
C ASP A 36 -6.17 3.57 -7.33
N GLU A 37 -6.61 4.47 -6.44
CA GLU A 37 -5.75 5.10 -5.45
C GLU A 37 -5.25 4.10 -4.40
N ARG A 38 -6.15 3.21 -3.94
CA ARG A 38 -5.82 2.10 -3.05
C ARG A 38 -4.79 1.19 -3.70
N ALA A 39 -5.01 0.79 -4.94
CA ALA A 39 -4.09 -0.05 -5.70
C ALA A 39 -2.72 0.60 -5.87
N LYS A 40 -2.66 1.92 -6.12
CA LYS A 40 -1.39 2.68 -6.18
C LYS A 40 -0.64 2.67 -4.86
N VAL A 41 -1.32 2.91 -3.74
CA VAL A 41 -0.72 2.88 -2.40
C VAL A 41 -0.17 1.48 -2.10
N ILE A 42 -1.00 0.44 -2.30
CA ILE A 42 -0.60 -0.96 -2.10
C ILE A 42 0.58 -1.31 -3.01
N SER A 43 0.59 -0.88 -4.28
CA SER A 43 1.69 -1.17 -5.21
C SER A 43 3.02 -0.57 -4.77
N HIS A 44 3.02 0.67 -4.26
CA HIS A 44 4.22 1.30 -3.70
C HIS A 44 4.71 0.56 -2.45
N LEU A 45 3.76 0.21 -1.59
CA LEU A 45 4.01 -0.44 -0.33
C LEU A 45 4.63 -1.83 -0.55
N LEU A 46 4.10 -2.62 -1.48
CA LEU A 46 4.66 -3.94 -1.84
C LEU A 46 6.00 -3.86 -2.60
N ARG A 47 6.30 -2.71 -3.24
CA ARG A 47 7.53 -2.50 -4.02
C ARG A 47 8.70 -2.02 -3.15
N TYR A 48 8.42 -1.19 -2.15
CA TYR A 48 9.46 -0.49 -1.39
C TYR A 48 9.39 -0.68 0.12
N ALA A 49 8.23 -1.01 0.70
CA ALA A 49 8.11 -1.19 2.14
C ALA A 49 8.69 -2.54 2.59
N GLU A 50 9.15 -2.57 3.83
CA GLU A 50 9.59 -3.80 4.47
C GLU A 50 8.43 -4.74 4.76
N TRP A 51 8.71 -6.04 4.77
CA TRP A 51 7.69 -7.09 4.95
C TRP A 51 6.80 -6.87 6.19
N ASP A 52 7.41 -6.48 7.31
CA ASP A 52 6.69 -6.26 8.57
C ASP A 52 5.79 -5.02 8.51
N ASP A 53 6.29 -3.94 7.90
CA ASP A 53 5.51 -2.72 7.67
C ASP A 53 4.32 -2.96 6.76
N ILE A 54 4.41 -3.85 5.77
CA ILE A 54 3.31 -4.10 4.83
C ILE A 54 2.02 -4.44 5.54
N TRP A 55 2.10 -5.34 6.51
CA TRP A 55 0.93 -5.79 7.29
C TRP A 55 0.42 -4.75 8.29
N ARG A 56 1.18 -3.67 8.52
CA ARG A 56 0.79 -2.56 9.40
C ARG A 56 -0.19 -1.59 8.74
N TYR A 57 -0.20 -1.55 7.39
CA TYR A 57 -1.07 -0.68 6.61
C TYR A 57 -2.18 -1.43 5.89
N VAL A 58 -1.89 -2.62 5.36
CA VAL A 58 -2.81 -3.36 4.51
C VAL A 58 -2.95 -4.81 4.98
N SER A 59 -4.18 -5.33 4.90
CA SER A 59 -4.44 -6.73 5.24
C SER A 59 -4.18 -7.66 4.06
N ARG A 60 -3.92 -8.94 4.33
CA ARG A 60 -3.79 -9.99 3.29
C ARG A 60 -4.98 -10.04 2.35
N GLU A 61 -6.18 -9.85 2.89
CA GLU A 61 -7.43 -9.84 2.14
C GLU A 61 -7.49 -8.63 1.20
N GLU A 62 -7.21 -7.42 1.71
CA GLU A 62 -7.19 -6.21 0.87
C GLU A 62 -6.16 -6.28 -0.26
N VAL A 63 -4.97 -6.83 0.04
CA VAL A 63 -3.94 -7.05 -0.98
C VAL A 63 -4.42 -8.06 -2.01
N ARG A 64 -5.12 -9.12 -1.60
CA ARG A 64 -5.67 -10.15 -2.50
C ARG A 64 -6.81 -9.60 -3.37
N GLU A 65 -7.70 -8.82 -2.80
CA GLU A 65 -8.81 -8.17 -3.53
C GLU A 65 -8.28 -7.15 -4.54
N SER A 66 -7.33 -6.32 -4.11
CA SER A 66 -6.71 -5.31 -4.98
C SER A 66 -5.68 -5.92 -5.94
N PHE A 67 -5.25 -7.16 -5.73
CA PHE A 67 -4.15 -7.82 -6.44
C PHE A 67 -4.31 -7.83 -7.96
N ALA A 68 -5.56 -7.87 -8.43
CA ALA A 68 -5.89 -7.82 -9.83
C ALA A 68 -5.48 -6.48 -10.48
N GLU A 69 -5.66 -5.39 -9.74
CA GLU A 69 -5.50 -3.99 -10.16
C GLU A 69 -4.12 -3.40 -9.81
N LEU A 70 -3.27 -4.15 -9.08
CA LEU A 70 -1.94 -3.67 -8.71
C LEU A 70 -1.01 -3.54 -9.92
N ASP A 71 -0.40 -2.36 -10.05
CA ASP A 71 0.63 -2.07 -11.03
C ASP A 71 2.00 -2.51 -10.48
N LEU A 72 2.25 -3.82 -10.56
CA LEU A 72 3.50 -4.44 -10.13
C LEU A 72 4.18 -5.12 -11.32
N PRO A 73 5.52 -5.08 -11.43
CA PRO A 73 6.23 -5.83 -12.44
C PRO A 73 5.94 -7.33 -12.27
N GLU A 74 5.80 -8.06 -13.39
CA GLU A 74 5.36 -9.47 -13.40
C GLU A 74 6.15 -10.37 -12.44
N SER A 75 7.46 -10.15 -12.31
CA SER A 75 8.33 -10.90 -11.40
C SER A 75 7.90 -10.74 -9.94
N LEU A 76 7.66 -9.50 -9.51
CA LEU A 76 7.20 -9.18 -8.15
C LEU A 76 5.77 -9.66 -7.94
N ARG A 77 4.90 -9.47 -8.93
CA ARG A 77 3.52 -9.95 -8.89
C ARG A 77 3.46 -11.47 -8.72
N ARG A 78 4.27 -12.24 -9.44
CA ARG A 78 4.33 -13.71 -9.26
C ARG A 78 4.89 -14.10 -7.89
N ALA A 79 5.92 -13.41 -7.40
CA ALA A 79 6.46 -13.65 -6.07
C ALA A 79 5.41 -13.42 -4.97
N TRP A 80 4.67 -12.30 -5.06
CA TRP A 80 3.57 -11.99 -4.14
C TRP A 80 2.41 -12.97 -4.27
N ALA A 81 2.02 -13.37 -5.49
CA ALA A 81 0.94 -14.34 -5.71
C ALA A 81 1.24 -15.70 -5.04
N ARG A 82 2.48 -16.18 -5.18
CA ARG A 82 2.97 -17.39 -4.50
C ARG A 82 2.96 -17.25 -3.00
N MET A 83 3.44 -16.12 -2.49
CA MET A 83 3.58 -15.87 -1.06
C MET A 83 2.22 -15.72 -0.36
N LEU A 84 1.28 -15.03 -1.01
CA LEU A 84 -0.11 -14.90 -0.58
C LEU A 84 -0.92 -16.17 -0.80
N LYS A 85 -0.32 -17.21 -1.41
CA LYS A 85 -0.98 -18.46 -1.81
C LYS A 85 -2.26 -18.22 -2.63
N ILE A 86 -2.29 -17.15 -3.43
CA ILE A 86 -3.41 -16.87 -4.33
C ILE A 86 -3.53 -17.99 -5.39
N GLU A 87 -2.41 -18.66 -5.73
CA GLU A 87 -2.36 -19.82 -6.62
C GLU A 87 -2.96 -21.12 -6.02
N ALA A 88 -3.34 -21.15 -4.73
CA ALA A 88 -3.82 -22.39 -4.09
C ALA A 88 -5.33 -22.67 -4.26
N VAL A 89 -6.07 -21.85 -5.03
CA VAL A 89 -7.51 -22.06 -5.28
C VAL A 89 -7.81 -22.18 -6.77
N LEU A 90 -6.86 -22.71 -7.55
CA LEU A 90 -7.11 -23.25 -8.89
C LEU A 90 -6.22 -24.48 -9.10
N SER A 91 -6.46 -25.53 -8.31
CA SER A 91 -6.01 -26.90 -8.61
C SER A 91 -7.09 -27.88 -8.20
#